data_AF-A0A1I8FX66-F1
#
_entry.id   AF-A0A1I8FX66-F1
#
_cell.length_a   1.000
_cell.length_b   1.000
_cell.length_c   1.000
_cell.angle_alpha   90.00
_cell.angle_beta   90.00
_cell.angle_gamma   90.00
#
_symmetry.space_group_name_H-M   'P 1'
#
loop_
_entity.id
_entity.type
_entity.pdbx_description
1 polymer ?
#
loop_
_entity_poly.entity_id
_entity_poly.type
_entity_poly.pdbx_seq_one_letter_code
_entity_poly.pdbx_strand_id
1 'polypeptide(L)'
;PLASDDAGDTAAHLTSRRDHLRLLTLLPFNAKWLPNHSGATPLMEAARTGSWRCAKHLLHLLWQPIFNEFEKFGNSKKIATARNEGSTREIRLVLKAGFISGLTFQEKSNRKALKRLADAGNSLGLQKAATRGNCDLPEKSGATAFMWAAFNSKCCDEELWQQLLRLSDPTCSNMWSRSCLHYAAQGGNSAAASALLAAGASPNARDRFGSTPLMIAAREAPAANAAAVCRVLLDAGSDWSLRDGWGRTALDSAREKGRSELVELLLRYEEKKFFDETTSELPLE
;
A
#
# COMPACT_ATOMS: atom_id res chain seq x y z
N PRO A 1 -11.08 -19.03 3.48
CA PRO A 1 -11.26 -20.22 2.62
C PRO A 1 -10.03 -21.14 2.69
N LEU A 2 -10.19 -22.28 3.36
CA LEU A 2 -9.18 -23.35 3.47
C LEU A 2 -9.20 -24.31 2.27
N ALA A 3 -10.02 -24.03 1.25
CA ALA A 3 -10.08 -24.84 0.04
C ALA A 3 -8.71 -24.86 -0.65
N SER A 4 -8.19 -26.07 -0.84
CA SER A 4 -6.94 -26.37 -1.53
C SER A 4 -7.20 -27.34 -2.68
N ASP A 5 -6.34 -27.31 -3.69
CA ASP A 5 -6.32 -28.35 -4.71
C ASP A 5 -5.66 -29.64 -4.20
N ASP A 6 -5.49 -30.63 -5.09
CA ASP A 6 -4.91 -31.93 -4.77
C ASP A 6 -3.46 -31.84 -4.25
N ALA A 7 -2.73 -30.76 -4.60
CA ALA A 7 -1.37 -30.49 -4.12
C ALA A 7 -1.35 -29.73 -2.79
N GLY A 8 -2.50 -29.40 -2.22
CA GLY A 8 -2.61 -28.57 -1.02
C GLY A 8 -2.44 -27.08 -1.33
N ASP A 9 -2.44 -26.67 -2.59
CA ASP A 9 -2.30 -25.27 -2.98
C ASP A 9 -3.60 -24.53 -2.73
N THR A 10 -3.55 -23.59 -1.78
CA THR A 10 -4.65 -22.65 -1.54
C THR A 10 -4.75 -21.62 -2.67
N ALA A 11 -5.86 -20.87 -2.71
CA ALA A 11 -6.01 -19.73 -3.61
C ALA A 11 -4.83 -18.73 -3.54
N ALA A 12 -4.17 -18.60 -2.38
CA ALA A 12 -2.99 -17.74 -2.25
C ALA A 12 -1.80 -18.26 -3.06
N HIS A 13 -1.57 -19.57 -3.09
CA HIS A 13 -0.52 -20.18 -3.93
C HIS A 13 -0.79 -19.96 -5.42
N LEU A 14 -2.03 -20.21 -5.85
CA LEU A 14 -2.42 -20.10 -7.26
C LEU A 14 -2.33 -18.65 -7.76
N THR A 15 -2.77 -17.68 -6.94
CA THR A 15 -2.66 -16.25 -7.26
C THR A 15 -1.21 -15.80 -7.27
N SER A 16 -0.39 -16.26 -6.31
CA SER A 16 1.05 -16.02 -6.26
C SER A 16 1.76 -16.52 -7.52
N ARG A 17 1.50 -17.75 -7.99
CA ARG A 17 2.12 -18.32 -9.20
C ARG A 17 1.88 -17.49 -10.46
N ARG A 18 0.69 -16.89 -10.56
CA ARG A 18 0.21 -16.18 -11.75
C ARG A 18 0.38 -14.65 -11.67
N ASP A 19 1.07 -14.16 -10.64
CA ASP A 19 1.27 -12.73 -10.37
C ASP A 19 -0.05 -11.92 -10.25
N HIS A 20 -1.13 -12.57 -9.79
CA HIS A 20 -2.46 -11.96 -9.63
C HIS A 20 -2.59 -11.21 -8.30
N LEU A 21 -1.89 -10.08 -8.20
CA LEU A 21 -1.84 -9.25 -6.99
C LEU A 21 -3.24 -8.86 -6.46
N ARG A 22 -4.16 -8.44 -7.34
CA ARG A 22 -5.52 -8.01 -6.94
C ARG A 22 -6.31 -9.11 -6.24
N LEU A 23 -6.17 -10.36 -6.68
CA LEU A 23 -6.84 -11.48 -6.01
C LEU A 23 -6.13 -11.82 -4.71
N LEU A 24 -4.80 -11.80 -4.71
CA LEU A 24 -4.01 -12.06 -3.51
C LEU A 24 -4.36 -11.07 -2.38
N THR A 25 -4.52 -9.77 -2.68
CA THR A 25 -4.83 -8.76 -1.67
C THR A 25 -6.18 -9.02 -0.97
N LEU A 26 -7.19 -9.52 -1.70
CA LEU A 26 -8.52 -9.85 -1.18
C LEU A 26 -8.54 -11.09 -0.27
N LEU A 27 -7.54 -11.98 -0.38
CA LEU A 27 -7.52 -13.20 0.43
C LEU A 27 -7.29 -12.88 1.92
N PRO A 28 -7.84 -13.69 2.85
CA PRO A 28 -7.56 -13.51 4.27
C PRO A 28 -6.07 -13.63 4.58
N PHE A 29 -5.60 -12.86 5.57
CA PHE A 29 -4.19 -12.82 5.94
C PHE A 29 -3.61 -14.22 6.18
N ASN A 30 -4.27 -15.06 7.00
CA ASN A 30 -3.77 -16.39 7.32
C ASN A 30 -3.54 -17.25 6.06
N ALA A 31 -4.42 -17.13 5.06
CA ALA A 31 -4.31 -17.90 3.81
C ALA A 31 -3.04 -17.56 3.01
N LYS A 32 -2.48 -16.35 3.18
CA LYS A 32 -1.25 -15.89 2.52
C LYS A 32 0.02 -16.57 3.05
N TRP A 33 -0.08 -17.33 4.15
CA TRP A 33 1.08 -17.92 4.86
C TRP A 33 0.97 -19.42 5.10
N LEU A 34 -0.13 -20.04 4.68
CA LEU A 34 -0.33 -21.48 4.82
C LEU A 34 0.65 -22.22 3.90
N PRO A 35 1.35 -23.26 4.38
CA PRO A 35 2.10 -24.13 3.49
C PRO A 35 1.16 -25.07 2.72
N ASN A 36 1.53 -25.43 1.50
CA ASN A 36 0.93 -26.55 0.76
C ASN A 36 1.48 -27.91 1.23
N HIS A 37 1.09 -29.02 0.60
CA HIS A 37 1.55 -30.36 1.00
C HIS A 37 3.06 -30.57 0.86
N SER A 38 3.75 -29.81 0.00
CA SER A 38 5.21 -29.83 -0.12
C SER A 38 5.93 -28.87 0.84
N GLY A 39 5.19 -28.19 1.73
CA GLY A 39 5.75 -27.21 2.68
C GLY A 39 6.04 -25.84 2.07
N ALA A 40 5.72 -25.61 0.79
CA ALA A 40 5.93 -24.34 0.12
C ALA A 40 4.87 -23.33 0.54
N THR A 41 5.26 -22.08 0.77
CA THR A 41 4.34 -20.97 1.07
C THR A 41 4.02 -20.16 -0.19
N PRO A 42 2.94 -19.36 -0.20
CA PRO A 42 2.64 -18.49 -1.34
C PRO A 42 3.77 -17.50 -1.69
N LEU A 43 4.61 -17.13 -0.73
CA LEU A 43 5.79 -16.29 -0.96
C LEU A 43 6.90 -17.07 -1.67
N MET A 44 7.18 -18.31 -1.24
CA MET A 44 8.15 -19.18 -1.91
C MET A 44 7.72 -19.44 -3.34
N GLU A 45 6.43 -19.67 -3.53
CA GLU A 45 5.89 -19.96 -4.85
C GLU A 45 5.95 -18.76 -5.78
N ALA A 46 5.64 -17.56 -5.28
CA ALA A 46 5.85 -16.32 -6.03
C ALA A 46 7.32 -16.10 -6.40
N ALA A 47 8.25 -16.38 -5.48
CA ALA A 47 9.68 -16.23 -5.73
C ALA A 47 10.22 -17.26 -6.74
N ARG A 48 9.68 -18.49 -6.71
CA ARG A 48 10.01 -19.57 -7.64
C ARG A 48 9.54 -19.28 -9.06
N THR A 49 8.36 -18.69 -9.21
CA THR A 49 7.79 -18.35 -10.53
C THR A 49 8.20 -16.96 -11.04
N GLY A 50 8.90 -16.16 -10.22
CA GLY A 50 9.28 -14.78 -10.57
C GLY A 50 8.11 -13.80 -10.54
N SER A 51 7.06 -14.11 -9.79
CA SER A 51 5.84 -13.30 -9.64
C SER A 51 6.08 -12.16 -8.65
N TRP A 52 6.80 -11.16 -9.16
CA TRP A 52 7.38 -10.09 -8.35
C TRP A 52 6.34 -9.23 -7.61
N ARG A 53 5.13 -9.02 -8.17
CA ARG A 53 4.10 -8.17 -7.52
C ARG A 53 3.58 -8.87 -6.28
N CYS A 54 3.28 -10.15 -6.41
CA CYS A 54 2.84 -10.98 -5.29
C CYS A 54 3.95 -11.15 -4.25
N ALA A 55 5.19 -11.41 -4.68
CA ALA A 55 6.33 -11.51 -3.78
C ALA A 55 6.56 -10.21 -2.99
N LYS A 56 6.52 -9.05 -3.65
CA LYS A 56 6.63 -7.74 -2.99
C LYS A 56 5.50 -7.51 -2.00
N HIS A 57 4.24 -7.72 -2.40
CA HIS A 57 3.09 -7.55 -1.51
C HIS A 57 3.23 -8.40 -0.24
N LEU A 58 3.59 -9.67 -0.38
CA LEU A 58 3.82 -10.57 0.75
C LEU A 58 5.00 -10.09 1.61
N LEU A 59 6.11 -9.67 1.00
CA LEU A 59 7.22 -9.08 1.77
C LEU A 59 6.78 -7.82 2.54
N HIS A 60 6.00 -6.92 1.92
CA HIS A 60 5.44 -5.73 2.59
C HIS A 60 4.53 -6.09 3.77
N LEU A 61 3.76 -7.17 3.69
CA LEU A 61 2.95 -7.65 4.83
C LEU A 61 3.82 -8.18 5.97
N LEU A 62 4.91 -8.90 5.67
CA LEU A 62 5.86 -9.36 6.68
C LEU A 62 6.59 -8.22 7.41
N TRP A 63 6.62 -7.01 6.83
CA TRP A 63 7.27 -5.84 7.43
C TRP A 63 6.47 -5.19 8.55
N GLN A 64 5.17 -5.48 8.63
CA GLN A 64 4.31 -4.82 9.60
C GLN A 64 4.47 -5.49 10.98
N PRO A 65 4.80 -4.74 12.05
CA PRO A 65 4.99 -5.27 13.39
C PRO A 65 3.79 -6.05 13.92
N ILE A 66 2.58 -5.65 13.52
CA ILE A 66 1.32 -6.32 13.86
C ILE A 66 1.25 -7.77 13.30
N PHE A 67 2.04 -8.06 12.26
CA PHE A 67 2.12 -9.35 11.58
C PHE A 67 3.45 -10.07 11.83
N ASN A 68 4.41 -9.37 12.42
CA ASN A 68 5.70 -9.88 12.82
C ASN A 68 5.70 -10.23 14.32
N GLU A 69 4.68 -10.98 14.77
CA GLU A 69 4.76 -11.70 16.04
C GLU A 69 5.85 -12.77 15.88
N PHE A 70 7.09 -12.34 16.18
CA PHE A 70 8.34 -13.10 16.11
C PHE A 70 8.24 -14.47 16.81
N GLU A 71 7.37 -14.59 17.82
CA GLU A 71 7.21 -15.78 18.64
C GLU A 71 6.01 -16.67 18.25
N LYS A 72 4.91 -16.14 17.70
CA LYS A 72 3.70 -16.95 17.44
C LYS A 72 3.65 -17.64 16.08
N PHE A 73 4.20 -17.05 15.03
CA PHE A 73 4.03 -17.57 13.65
C PHE A 73 5.32 -18.08 12.98
N GLY A 74 6.48 -17.92 13.61
CA GLY A 74 7.75 -18.48 13.13
C GLY A 74 8.21 -17.95 11.75
N ASN A 75 7.73 -16.78 11.33
CA ASN A 75 7.91 -16.24 9.98
C ASN A 75 9.39 -15.98 9.62
N SER A 76 10.26 -15.75 10.61
CA SER A 76 11.72 -15.63 10.41
C SER A 76 12.38 -16.92 9.91
N LYS A 77 11.88 -18.10 10.32
CA LYS A 77 12.35 -19.40 9.80
C LYS A 77 11.88 -19.63 8.36
N LYS A 78 10.69 -19.13 7.99
CA LYS A 78 10.11 -19.27 6.64
C LYS A 78 10.85 -18.45 5.57
N ILE A 79 11.42 -17.30 5.93
CA ILE A 79 12.29 -16.51 5.03
C ILE A 79 13.65 -17.21 4.85
N ALA A 80 14.15 -17.89 5.89
CA ALA A 80 15.43 -18.61 5.83
C ALA A 80 15.39 -19.86 4.93
N THR A 81 14.26 -20.55 4.81
CA THR A 81 14.09 -21.70 3.91
C THR A 81 13.97 -21.30 2.43
N ALA A 82 13.35 -20.15 2.12
CA ALA A 82 13.33 -19.59 0.76
C ALA A 82 14.74 -19.35 0.18
N ARG A 83 15.75 -19.23 1.05
CA ARG A 83 17.17 -19.07 0.69
C ARG A 83 17.76 -20.25 -0.09
N ASN A 84 17.22 -21.45 0.08
CA ASN A 84 17.82 -22.68 -0.46
C ASN A 84 17.27 -23.08 -1.84
N GLU A 85 16.20 -22.43 -2.34
CA GLU A 85 15.45 -22.92 -3.51
C GLU A 85 15.47 -21.97 -4.72
N GLY A 86 16.04 -20.75 -4.63
CA GLY A 86 16.10 -19.85 -5.78
C GLY A 86 17.04 -18.64 -5.62
N SER A 87 17.77 -18.30 -6.69
CA SER A 87 18.68 -17.14 -6.73
C SER A 87 18.02 -15.83 -7.22
N THR A 88 16.73 -15.60 -6.90
CA THR A 88 16.03 -14.37 -7.31
C THR A 88 16.25 -13.22 -6.32
N ARG A 89 16.22 -11.98 -6.83
CA ARG A 89 16.46 -10.74 -6.07
C ARG A 89 15.55 -10.58 -4.85
N GLU A 90 14.30 -11.05 -4.94
CA GLU A 90 13.32 -11.05 -3.86
C GLU A 90 13.74 -11.93 -2.67
N ILE A 91 14.45 -13.03 -2.92
CA ILE A 91 14.97 -13.94 -1.88
C ILE A 91 16.17 -13.33 -1.15
N ARG A 92 16.90 -12.41 -1.81
CA ARG A 92 18.04 -11.69 -1.21
C ARG A 92 17.63 -10.62 -0.20
N LEU A 93 16.38 -10.14 -0.29
CA LEU A 93 15.85 -9.15 0.66
C LEU A 93 15.60 -9.84 2.00
N VAL A 94 16.53 -9.66 2.94
CA VAL A 94 16.45 -10.26 4.27
C VAL A 94 15.85 -9.25 5.25
N LEU A 95 14.78 -9.66 5.92
CA LEU A 95 14.25 -8.97 7.09
C LEU A 95 15.06 -9.35 8.32
N LYS A 96 15.90 -8.43 8.82
CA LYS A 96 16.61 -8.59 10.09
C LYS A 96 16.08 -7.57 11.07
N ALA A 97 15.42 -8.04 12.14
CA ALA A 97 14.82 -7.20 13.18
C ALA A 97 13.87 -6.11 12.63
N GLY A 98 13.07 -6.44 11.60
CA GLY A 98 12.14 -5.50 10.95
C GLY A 98 12.79 -4.56 9.92
N PHE A 99 14.11 -4.59 9.76
CA PHE A 99 14.83 -3.80 8.76
C PHE A 99 15.19 -4.64 7.52
N ILE A 100 15.07 -4.02 6.35
CA ILE A 100 15.40 -4.66 5.08
C ILE A 100 16.90 -4.55 4.81
N SER A 101 17.53 -5.70 4.61
CA SER A 101 18.94 -5.85 4.27
C SER A 101 19.10 -6.71 3.00
N GLY A 102 20.30 -6.77 2.43
CA GLY A 102 20.58 -7.57 1.24
C GLY A 102 20.56 -6.83 -0.10
N LEU A 103 20.25 -5.53 -0.12
CA LEU A 103 20.46 -4.69 -1.31
C LEU A 103 21.95 -4.49 -1.61
N THR A 104 22.32 -4.66 -2.88
CA THR A 104 23.63 -4.36 -3.45
C THR A 104 23.94 -2.87 -3.37
N PHE A 105 25.22 -2.50 -3.53
CA PHE A 105 25.63 -1.09 -3.57
C PHE A 105 24.94 -0.34 -4.72
N GLN A 106 24.84 -0.95 -5.90
CA GLN A 106 24.17 -0.36 -7.06
C GLN A 106 22.68 -0.11 -6.81
N GLU A 107 21.96 -1.07 -6.22
CA GLU A 107 20.55 -0.89 -5.88
C GLU A 107 20.35 0.23 -4.85
N LYS A 108 21.19 0.29 -3.82
CA LYS A 108 21.16 1.39 -2.84
C LYS A 108 21.39 2.75 -3.52
N SER A 109 22.28 2.81 -4.51
CA SER A 109 22.53 4.02 -5.30
C SER A 109 21.32 4.40 -6.17
N ASN A 110 20.78 3.43 -6.92
CA ASN A 110 19.60 3.62 -7.78
C ASN A 110 18.39 4.11 -6.96
N ARG A 111 18.13 3.51 -5.80
CA ARG A 111 17.07 3.94 -4.88
C ARG A 111 17.25 5.38 -4.43
N LYS A 112 18.47 5.76 -4.03
CA LYS A 112 18.78 7.15 -3.62
C LYS A 112 18.59 8.12 -4.78
N ALA A 113 18.99 7.76 -6.00
CA ALA A 113 18.80 8.60 -7.18
C ALA A 113 17.32 8.83 -7.47
N LEU A 114 16.50 7.77 -7.48
CA LEU A 114 15.05 7.88 -7.66
C LEU A 114 14.38 8.71 -6.57
N LYS A 115 14.78 8.51 -5.30
CA LYS A 115 14.24 9.33 -4.20
C LYS A 115 14.50 10.81 -4.42
N ARG A 116 15.72 11.20 -4.82
CA ARG A 116 16.03 12.62 -5.10
C ARG A 116 15.17 13.19 -6.23
N LEU A 117 14.90 12.41 -7.27
CA LEU A 117 14.02 12.83 -8.36
C LEU A 117 12.57 13.02 -7.87
N ALA A 118 12.08 12.11 -7.02
CA ALA A 118 10.78 12.23 -6.38
C ALA A 118 10.69 13.44 -5.44
N ASP A 119 11.70 13.67 -4.58
CA ASP A 119 11.78 14.83 -3.69
C ASP A 119 11.82 16.15 -4.48
N ALA A 120 12.48 16.16 -5.64
CA ALA A 120 12.54 17.32 -6.53
C ALA A 120 11.25 17.55 -7.33
N GLY A 121 10.34 16.57 -7.39
CA GLY A 121 9.17 16.63 -8.26
C GLY A 121 9.50 16.48 -9.74
N ASN A 122 10.64 15.87 -10.08
CA ASN A 122 11.10 15.73 -11.46
C ASN A 122 10.46 14.50 -12.12
N SER A 123 9.25 14.66 -12.63
CA SER A 123 8.47 13.60 -13.27
C SER A 123 9.17 13.01 -14.49
N LEU A 124 9.75 13.83 -15.36
CA LEU A 124 10.46 13.35 -16.56
C LEU A 124 11.69 12.52 -16.18
N GLY A 125 12.44 12.96 -15.18
CA GLY A 125 13.58 12.23 -14.64
C GLY A 125 13.16 10.90 -14.01
N LEU A 126 12.05 10.90 -13.26
CA LEU A 126 11.46 9.67 -12.72
C LEU A 126 11.04 8.72 -13.84
N GLN A 127 10.33 9.18 -14.86
CA GLN A 127 9.93 8.36 -16.01
C GLN A 127 11.14 7.71 -16.70
N LYS A 128 12.24 8.44 -16.89
CA LYS A 128 13.45 7.90 -17.53
C LYS A 128 14.22 6.92 -16.64
N ALA A 129 14.29 7.19 -15.34
CA ALA A 129 15.09 6.39 -14.41
C ALA A 129 14.32 5.18 -13.84
N ALA A 130 12.99 5.22 -13.83
CA ALA A 130 12.12 4.19 -13.28
C ALA A 130 12.17 2.90 -14.12
N THR A 131 12.50 1.80 -13.46
CA THR A 131 12.51 0.45 -14.04
C THR A 131 11.81 -0.52 -13.08
N ARG A 132 11.34 -1.66 -13.59
CA ARG A 132 10.77 -2.74 -12.73
C ARG A 132 11.77 -3.19 -11.65
N GLY A 133 13.06 -3.07 -11.96
CA GLY A 133 14.15 -3.29 -11.02
C GLY A 133 14.10 -2.29 -9.87
N ASN A 134 14.11 -0.99 -10.10
CA ASN A 134 14.45 -0.03 -9.04
C ASN A 134 13.27 0.65 -8.32
N CYS A 135 12.05 0.67 -8.88
CA CYS A 135 10.95 1.52 -8.36
C CYS A 135 10.51 1.16 -6.93
N ASP A 136 10.46 -0.14 -6.63
CA ASP A 136 10.01 -0.64 -5.33
C ASP A 136 11.16 -0.96 -4.39
N LEU A 137 12.37 -0.47 -4.67
CA LEU A 137 13.49 -0.67 -3.76
C LEU A 137 13.17 -0.04 -2.41
N PRO A 138 12.99 -0.85 -1.35
CA PRO A 138 12.54 -0.32 -0.08
C PRO A 138 13.72 0.30 0.67
N GLU A 139 13.45 1.36 1.41
CA GLU A 139 14.33 1.93 2.41
C GLU A 139 14.38 1.08 3.67
N LYS A 140 15.19 1.48 4.65
CA LYS A 140 15.29 0.73 5.92
C LYS A 140 13.92 0.58 6.60
N SER A 141 13.05 1.58 6.45
CA SER A 141 11.68 1.59 6.96
C SER A 141 10.66 0.92 6.04
N GLY A 142 11.05 0.43 4.87
CA GLY A 142 10.13 -0.11 3.87
C GLY A 142 9.55 0.92 2.88
N ALA A 143 9.83 2.22 3.07
CA ALA A 143 9.40 3.26 2.13
C ALA A 143 10.08 3.11 0.76
N THR A 144 9.35 3.29 -0.33
CA THR A 144 9.89 3.16 -1.71
C THR A 144 10.00 4.53 -2.38
N ALA A 145 10.76 4.62 -3.47
CA ALA A 145 10.78 5.86 -4.27
C ALA A 145 9.39 6.22 -4.81
N PHE A 146 8.57 5.20 -5.09
CA PHE A 146 7.17 5.35 -5.47
C PHE A 146 6.33 6.03 -4.36
N MET A 147 6.52 5.67 -3.09
CA MET A 147 5.88 6.37 -1.97
C MET A 147 6.31 7.83 -1.84
N TRP A 148 7.60 8.12 -2.06
CA TRP A 148 8.11 9.49 -2.03
C TRP A 148 7.55 10.34 -3.18
N ALA A 149 7.36 9.75 -4.37
CA ALA A 149 6.70 10.42 -5.48
C ALA A 149 5.23 10.72 -5.16
N ALA A 150 4.54 9.80 -4.49
CA ALA A 150 3.16 10.01 -4.04
C ALA A 150 3.05 11.17 -3.04
N PHE A 151 4.01 11.28 -2.13
CA PHE A 151 4.07 12.39 -1.16
C PHE A 151 4.31 13.75 -1.81
N ASN A 152 5.05 13.83 -2.91
CA ASN A 152 5.32 15.12 -3.53
C ASN A 152 4.17 15.52 -4.46
N SER A 153 3.41 16.55 -4.10
CA SER A 153 2.28 17.05 -4.91
C SER A 153 2.69 17.59 -6.29
N LYS A 154 3.98 17.84 -6.53
CA LYS A 154 4.50 18.22 -7.86
C LYS A 154 4.58 17.03 -8.83
N CYS A 155 4.60 15.80 -8.33
CA CYS A 155 4.50 14.59 -9.16
C CYS A 155 3.03 14.33 -9.48
N CYS A 156 2.42 15.17 -10.33
CA CYS A 156 1.00 15.08 -10.67
C CYS A 156 0.73 14.64 -12.12
N ASP A 157 1.77 14.45 -12.93
CA ASP A 157 1.62 14.08 -14.34
C ASP A 157 0.98 12.69 -14.51
N GLU A 158 -0.03 12.61 -15.35
CA GLU A 158 -0.78 11.37 -15.56
C GLU A 158 0.11 10.29 -16.19
N GLU A 159 0.95 10.63 -17.18
CA GLU A 159 1.83 9.65 -17.82
C GLU A 159 2.85 9.06 -16.84
N LEU A 160 3.32 9.87 -15.86
CA LEU A 160 4.19 9.39 -14.80
C LEU A 160 3.48 8.31 -13.99
N TRP A 161 2.25 8.56 -13.53
CA TRP A 161 1.50 7.61 -12.72
C TRP A 161 1.12 6.35 -13.50
N GLN A 162 0.70 6.48 -14.76
CA GLN A 162 0.46 5.34 -15.63
C GLN A 162 1.73 4.48 -15.80
N GLN A 163 2.90 5.09 -15.98
CA GLN A 163 4.15 4.35 -16.08
C GLN A 163 4.53 3.71 -14.74
N LEU A 164 4.51 4.47 -13.64
CA LEU A 164 4.92 3.96 -12.34
C LEU A 164 4.03 2.79 -11.91
N LEU A 165 2.71 2.88 -12.05
CA LEU A 165 1.78 1.78 -11.71
C LEU A 165 2.00 0.50 -12.55
N ARG A 166 2.54 0.63 -13.78
CA ARG A 166 2.99 -0.54 -14.57
C ARG A 166 4.27 -1.17 -14.02
N LEU A 167 5.10 -0.39 -13.32
CA LEU A 167 6.42 -0.78 -12.83
C LEU A 167 6.45 -1.11 -11.32
N SER A 168 5.47 -0.63 -10.55
CA SER A 168 5.43 -0.71 -9.09
C SER A 168 4.20 -1.47 -8.56
N ASP A 169 4.26 -1.83 -7.28
CA ASP A 169 3.12 -2.34 -6.51
C ASP A 169 2.37 -1.16 -5.83
N PRO A 170 1.13 -0.83 -6.23
CA PRO A 170 0.35 0.24 -5.60
C PRO A 170 -0.14 -0.08 -4.19
N THR A 171 -0.10 -1.36 -3.80
CA THR A 171 -0.57 -1.85 -2.50
C THR A 171 0.54 -1.90 -1.45
N CYS A 172 1.77 -1.54 -1.82
CA CYS A 172 2.90 -1.60 -0.92
C CYS A 172 2.72 -0.73 0.32
N SER A 173 3.26 -1.21 1.45
CA SER A 173 3.22 -0.54 2.75
C SER A 173 4.58 -0.58 3.45
N ASN A 174 4.89 0.45 4.23
CA ASN A 174 6.12 0.49 5.03
C ASN A 174 5.94 -0.21 6.40
N MET A 175 6.98 -0.19 7.25
CA MET A 175 6.99 -0.80 8.59
C MET A 175 5.95 -0.22 9.56
N TRP A 176 5.35 0.93 9.25
CA TRP A 176 4.25 1.51 10.04
C TRP A 176 2.88 1.23 9.41
N SER A 177 2.81 0.28 8.48
CA SER A 177 1.60 -0.05 7.70
C SER A 177 1.07 1.12 6.87
N ARG A 178 1.86 2.17 6.62
CA ARG A 178 1.47 3.27 5.73
C ARG A 178 1.64 2.82 4.28
N SER A 179 0.54 2.78 3.55
CA SER A 179 0.50 2.49 2.11
C SER A 179 0.91 3.69 1.26
N CYS A 180 1.17 3.49 -0.03
CA CYS A 180 1.35 4.61 -0.98
C CYS A 180 0.23 5.65 -0.91
N LEU A 181 -1.02 5.21 -0.69
CA LEU A 181 -2.16 6.13 -0.57
C LEU A 181 -2.08 7.00 0.68
N HIS A 182 -1.50 6.51 1.78
CA HIS A 182 -1.22 7.35 2.96
C HIS A 182 -0.20 8.44 2.65
N TYR A 183 0.83 8.13 1.84
CA TYR A 183 1.81 9.13 1.41
C TYR A 183 1.18 10.17 0.48
N ALA A 184 0.35 9.76 -0.48
CA ALA A 184 -0.41 10.68 -1.34
C ALA A 184 -1.31 11.61 -0.52
N ALA A 185 -2.05 11.04 0.44
CA ALA A 185 -2.89 11.79 1.37
C ALA A 185 -2.06 12.79 2.20
N GLN A 186 -0.93 12.36 2.75
CA GLN A 186 -0.03 13.21 3.55
C GLN A 186 0.55 14.37 2.73
N GLY A 187 0.86 14.12 1.46
CA GLY A 187 1.39 15.11 0.52
C GLY A 187 0.34 16.06 -0.06
N GLY A 188 -0.94 15.72 0.06
CA GLY A 188 -2.02 16.40 -0.68
C GLY A 188 -1.94 16.17 -2.19
N ASN A 189 -1.37 15.05 -2.64
CA ASN A 189 -1.27 14.73 -4.07
C ASN A 189 -2.55 14.02 -4.54
N SER A 190 -3.54 14.80 -4.98
CA SER A 190 -4.83 14.27 -5.47
C SER A 190 -4.69 13.42 -6.75
N ALA A 191 -3.76 13.77 -7.65
CA ALA A 191 -3.48 12.99 -8.85
C ALA A 191 -2.94 11.59 -8.51
N ALA A 192 -1.95 11.53 -7.60
CA ALA A 192 -1.45 10.26 -7.09
C ALA A 192 -2.53 9.45 -6.38
N ALA A 193 -3.35 10.10 -5.53
CA ALA A 193 -4.45 9.44 -4.82
C ALA A 193 -5.43 8.80 -5.81
N SER A 194 -5.89 9.56 -6.81
CA SER A 194 -6.80 9.07 -7.85
C SER A 194 -6.22 7.88 -8.61
N ALA A 195 -4.97 7.98 -9.06
CA ALA A 195 -4.30 6.91 -9.79
C ALA A 195 -4.11 5.63 -8.94
N LEU A 196 -3.76 5.78 -7.66
CA LEU A 196 -3.61 4.66 -6.73
C LEU A 196 -4.94 3.97 -6.45
N LEU A 197 -6.02 4.73 -6.24
CA LEU A 197 -7.37 4.21 -6.03
C LEU A 197 -7.85 3.44 -7.26
N ALA A 198 -7.68 4.00 -8.47
CA ALA A 198 -7.98 3.31 -9.73
C ALA A 198 -7.16 2.00 -9.91
N ALA A 199 -5.94 1.98 -9.38
CA ALA A 199 -5.09 0.79 -9.39
C ALA A 199 -5.50 -0.27 -8.35
N GLY A 200 -6.45 0.03 -7.46
CA GLY A 200 -6.97 -0.89 -6.43
C GLY A 200 -6.34 -0.71 -5.04
N ALA A 201 -5.72 0.43 -4.76
CA ALA A 201 -5.35 0.79 -3.39
C ALA A 201 -6.62 0.93 -2.54
N SER A 202 -6.61 0.38 -1.32
CA SER A 202 -7.77 0.47 -0.43
C SER A 202 -7.93 1.90 0.12
N PRO A 203 -9.09 2.57 -0.09
CA PRO A 203 -9.37 3.88 0.49
C PRO A 203 -9.45 3.88 2.02
N ASN A 204 -9.66 2.68 2.61
CA ASN A 204 -9.82 2.44 4.04
C ASN A 204 -8.65 1.66 4.65
N ALA A 205 -7.50 1.62 3.97
CA ALA A 205 -6.27 1.05 4.52
C ALA A 205 -5.95 1.71 5.88
N ARG A 206 -5.54 0.94 6.88
CA ARG A 206 -5.22 1.45 8.21
C ARG A 206 -3.74 1.30 8.48
N ASP A 207 -3.10 2.40 8.88
CA ASP A 207 -1.72 2.36 9.37
C ASP A 207 -1.65 1.73 10.78
N ARG A 208 -0.45 1.62 11.34
CA ARG A 208 -0.22 1.02 12.67
C ARG A 208 -0.97 1.70 13.82
N PHE A 209 -1.39 2.96 13.63
CA PHE A 209 -2.14 3.74 14.61
C PHE A 209 -3.63 3.71 14.29
N GLY A 210 -4.05 2.90 13.32
CA GLY A 210 -5.43 2.89 12.83
C GLY A 210 -5.79 4.13 12.01
N SER A 211 -4.85 4.98 11.62
CA SER A 211 -5.17 6.14 10.77
C SER A 211 -5.47 5.65 9.34
N THR A 212 -6.53 6.19 8.74
CA THR A 212 -6.87 6.00 7.32
C THR A 212 -6.22 7.09 6.46
N PRO A 213 -6.12 6.92 5.12
CA PRO A 213 -5.68 7.99 4.23
C PRO A 213 -6.48 9.29 4.42
N LEU A 214 -7.80 9.20 4.62
CA LEU A 214 -8.64 10.38 4.85
C LEU A 214 -8.27 11.12 6.14
N MET A 215 -7.99 10.40 7.23
CA MET A 215 -7.50 10.99 8.48
C MET A 215 -6.12 11.65 8.32
N ILE A 216 -5.20 10.99 7.60
CA ILE A 216 -3.87 11.54 7.31
C ILE A 216 -4.00 12.83 6.48
N ALA A 217 -4.84 12.84 5.44
CA ALA A 217 -5.07 14.02 4.63
C ALA A 217 -5.61 15.18 5.48
N ALA A 218 -6.60 14.89 6.34
CA ALA A 218 -7.19 15.89 7.22
C ALA A 218 -6.21 16.49 8.23
N ARG A 219 -5.26 15.68 8.72
CA ARG A 219 -4.30 16.08 9.75
C ARG A 219 -3.03 16.72 9.20
N GLU A 220 -2.51 16.20 8.09
CA GLU A 220 -1.12 16.41 7.67
C GLU A 220 -0.99 17.04 6.27
N ALA A 221 -1.99 16.92 5.38
CA ALA A 221 -1.90 17.49 4.02
C ALA A 221 -1.67 19.01 4.04
N PRO A 222 -0.95 19.59 3.07
CA PRO A 222 -0.87 21.04 2.91
C PRO A 222 -2.26 21.66 2.78
N ALA A 223 -2.51 22.80 3.45
CA ALA A 223 -3.84 23.42 3.49
C ALA A 223 -4.44 23.67 2.10
N ALA A 224 -3.62 24.13 1.14
CA ALA A 224 -4.03 24.38 -0.24
C ALA A 224 -4.52 23.13 -1.00
N ASN A 225 -4.09 21.93 -0.59
CA ASN A 225 -4.38 20.68 -1.28
C ASN A 225 -5.28 19.72 -0.48
N ALA A 226 -5.46 19.98 0.82
CA ALA A 226 -6.16 19.09 1.74
C ALA A 226 -7.59 18.78 1.29
N ALA A 227 -8.35 19.80 0.88
CA ALA A 227 -9.73 19.61 0.44
C ALA A 227 -9.82 18.81 -0.88
N ALA A 228 -8.89 19.04 -1.83
CA ALA A 228 -8.86 18.33 -3.10
C ALA A 228 -8.57 16.83 -2.92
N VAL A 229 -7.57 16.47 -2.11
CA VAL A 229 -7.25 15.06 -1.86
C VAL A 229 -8.35 14.37 -1.02
N CYS A 230 -8.97 15.07 -0.07
CA CYS A 230 -10.08 14.50 0.72
C CYS A 230 -11.31 14.23 -0.14
N ARG A 231 -11.62 15.11 -1.11
CA ARG A 231 -12.69 14.87 -2.10
C ARG A 231 -12.44 13.57 -2.88
N VAL A 232 -11.24 13.41 -3.46
CA VAL A 232 -10.86 12.20 -4.19
C VAL A 232 -11.00 10.93 -3.33
N LEU A 233 -10.61 10.99 -2.06
CA LEU A 233 -10.72 9.86 -1.14
C LEU A 233 -12.19 9.52 -0.82
N LEU A 234 -13.02 10.54 -0.52
CA LEU A 234 -14.44 10.37 -0.24
C LEU A 234 -15.20 9.83 -1.46
N ASP A 235 -14.95 10.39 -2.64
CA ASP A 235 -15.57 9.96 -3.90
C ASP A 235 -15.23 8.50 -4.23
N ALA A 236 -14.07 8.01 -3.77
CA ALA A 236 -13.64 6.63 -3.91
C ALA A 236 -14.11 5.69 -2.78
N GLY A 237 -15.02 6.15 -1.91
CA GLY A 237 -15.62 5.32 -0.86
C GLY A 237 -14.78 5.23 0.43
N SER A 238 -13.97 6.24 0.74
CA SER A 238 -13.39 6.34 2.09
C SER A 238 -14.48 6.46 3.14
N ASP A 239 -14.43 5.59 4.15
CA ASP A 239 -15.32 5.61 5.30
C ASP A 239 -14.88 6.72 6.27
N TRP A 240 -15.65 7.80 6.27
CA TRP A 240 -15.45 8.98 7.12
C TRP A 240 -15.77 8.73 8.59
N SER A 241 -16.49 7.65 8.92
CA SER A 241 -16.91 7.30 10.27
C SER A 241 -15.86 6.51 11.05
N LEU A 242 -14.86 5.96 10.35
CA LEU A 242 -13.77 5.22 10.97
C LEU A 242 -13.07 6.09 12.03
N ARG A 243 -12.58 5.43 13.08
CA ARG A 243 -11.82 6.04 14.17
C ARG A 243 -10.40 5.51 14.21
N ASP A 244 -9.42 6.35 14.48
CA ASP A 244 -8.04 5.92 14.73
C ASP A 244 -7.88 5.28 16.13
N GLY A 245 -6.66 4.88 16.49
CA GLY A 245 -6.36 4.28 17.79
C GLY A 245 -6.57 5.20 19.00
N TRP A 246 -6.81 6.50 18.77
CA TRP A 246 -7.18 7.48 19.79
C TRP A 246 -8.67 7.82 19.76
N GLY A 247 -9.46 7.09 18.96
CA GLY A 247 -10.89 7.31 18.82
C GLY A 247 -11.26 8.49 17.91
N ARG A 248 -10.30 9.10 17.18
CA ARG A 248 -10.54 10.29 16.36
C ARG A 248 -10.93 9.93 14.93
N THR A 249 -11.87 10.69 14.37
CA THR A 249 -12.26 10.65 12.97
C THR A 249 -11.42 11.61 12.11
N ALA A 250 -11.64 11.59 10.79
CA ALA A 250 -11.07 12.61 9.91
C ALA A 250 -11.60 14.01 10.23
N LEU A 251 -12.87 14.13 10.64
CA LEU A 251 -13.48 15.41 11.01
C LEU A 251 -12.85 15.97 12.30
N ASP A 252 -12.63 15.13 13.30
CA ASP A 252 -11.94 15.52 14.54
C ASP A 252 -10.54 16.08 14.23
N SER A 253 -9.83 15.41 13.32
CA SER A 253 -8.52 15.87 12.85
C SER A 253 -8.60 17.22 12.13
N ALA A 254 -9.61 17.43 11.29
CA ALA A 254 -9.83 18.70 10.58
C ALA A 254 -10.16 19.86 11.54
N ARG A 255 -10.99 19.60 12.56
CA ARG A 255 -11.34 20.56 13.63
C ARG A 255 -10.11 20.93 14.46
N GLU A 256 -9.31 19.95 14.89
CA GLU A 256 -8.07 20.16 15.65
C GLU A 256 -7.07 21.05 14.87
N LYS A 257 -7.03 20.91 13.54
CA LYS A 257 -6.15 21.71 12.67
C LYS A 257 -6.76 23.02 12.17
N GLY A 258 -7.99 23.37 12.58
CA GLY A 258 -8.64 24.61 12.17
C GLY A 258 -8.90 24.73 10.66
N ARG A 259 -9.15 23.61 9.98
CA ARG A 259 -9.31 23.56 8.51
C ARG A 259 -10.77 23.73 8.10
N SER A 260 -11.29 24.96 8.15
CA SER A 260 -12.73 25.24 7.97
C SER A 260 -13.34 24.63 6.70
N GLU A 261 -12.68 24.77 5.53
CA GLU A 261 -13.18 24.17 4.28
C GLU A 261 -13.33 22.65 4.37
N LEU A 262 -12.38 21.97 5.04
CA LEU A 262 -12.42 20.53 5.21
C LEU A 262 -13.45 20.09 6.26
N VAL A 263 -13.66 20.91 7.30
CA VAL A 263 -14.73 20.69 8.27
C VAL A 263 -16.09 20.77 7.56
N GLU A 264 -16.33 21.80 6.75
CA GLU A 264 -17.55 21.92 5.96
C GLU A 264 -17.74 20.76 4.98
N LEU A 265 -16.65 20.33 4.32
CA LEU A 265 -16.68 19.16 3.45
C LEU A 265 -17.14 17.92 4.21
N LEU A 266 -16.49 17.59 5.33
CA LEU A 266 -16.72 16.36 6.09
C LEU A 266 -18.07 16.36 6.83
N LEU A 267 -18.58 17.51 7.26
CA LEU A 267 -19.90 17.63 7.88
C LEU A 267 -21.03 17.17 6.96
N ARG A 268 -20.93 17.46 5.65
CA ARG A 268 -21.91 16.99 4.64
C ARG A 268 -21.98 15.47 4.52
N TYR A 269 -20.97 14.77 5.03
CA TYR A 269 -20.91 13.31 5.06
C TYR A 269 -21.24 12.76 6.46
N GLU A 270 -20.91 13.48 7.55
CA GLU A 270 -21.27 13.07 8.92
C GLU A 270 -22.78 12.98 9.13
N GLU A 271 -23.56 13.86 8.50
CA GLU A 271 -25.03 13.85 8.54
C GLU A 271 -25.64 12.64 7.80
N LYS A 272 -24.83 11.84 7.09
CA LYS A 272 -25.26 10.66 6.35
C LYS A 272 -24.71 9.39 6.99
N LYS A 273 -25.50 8.32 7.04
CA LYS A 273 -24.92 6.99 7.30
C LYS A 273 -24.05 6.60 6.10
N PHE A 274 -22.88 6.02 6.35
CA PHE A 274 -21.96 5.55 5.30
C PHE A 274 -22.62 4.59 4.28
N PHE A 275 -23.69 3.89 4.70
CA PHE A 275 -24.51 3.01 3.86
C PHE A 275 -25.96 3.45 3.70
N ASP A 276 -26.33 4.71 3.95
CA ASP A 276 -27.68 5.18 3.55
C ASP A 276 -27.69 5.30 2.02
N GLU A 277 -28.03 4.20 1.35
CA GLU A 277 -28.59 4.24 0.01
C GLU A 277 -29.79 5.18 0.08
N THR A 278 -29.77 6.20 -0.76
CA THR A 278 -30.96 6.95 -1.07
C THR A 278 -31.99 5.94 -1.54
N THR A 279 -33.01 5.68 -0.71
CA THR A 279 -34.30 5.23 -1.20
C THR A 279 -34.75 6.32 -2.15
N SER A 280 -34.37 6.21 -3.42
CA SER A 280 -35.02 6.95 -4.48
C SER A 280 -36.47 6.50 -4.41
N GLU A 281 -37.31 7.34 -3.82
CA GLU A 281 -38.74 7.29 -4.01
C GLU A 281 -38.96 7.32 -5.52
N LEU A 282 -39.15 6.14 -6.11
CA LEU A 282 -39.79 6.02 -7.41
C LEU A 282 -41.20 6.61 -7.21
N PRO A 283 -41.59 7.65 -7.96
CA PRO A 283 -42.97 8.10 -7.93
C PRO A 283 -43.85 6.93 -8.35
N LEU A 284 -44.77 6.55 -7.47
CA LEU A 284 -45.85 5.65 -7.82
C LEU A 284 -46.77 6.41 -8.79
N GLU A 285 -46.66 6.14 -10.08
CA GLU A 285 -47.76 6.28 -11.05
C GLU A 285 -48.27 4.89 -11.44
#